data_AF-A0A371SLY8-F1
#
_entry.id   AF-A0A371SLY8-F1
#
_cell.length_a   1.000
_cell.length_b   1.000
_cell.length_c   1.000
_cell.angle_alpha   90.00
_cell.angle_beta   90.00
_cell.angle_gamma   90.00
#
_symmetry.space_group_name_H-M   'P 1'
#
loop_
_entity.id
_entity.type
_entity.pdbx_description
1 polymer ?
#
loop_
_entity_poly.entity_id
_entity_poly.type
_entity_poly.pdbx_seq_one_letter_code
_entity_poly.pdbx_strand_id
1 'polypeptide(L)'
;MIALVDKSMEMKSQVLFNHYFSNIKELLHEDLHQYTCIFINGLNNGKPMKLSYEILEKLWTFVEQGGILYGELINCDDFPSSRLFGFKQDFTVTNHRLEKLVISRDNSFCKKGKLLEWHGPFLTGFTFDTERLLNIGHFKETHCTEDEGKYPGIVVKNHGEGKAIFATFSFLGNDQNWTLRPNWVWNQIIKWLQMEYHLPLKSKHLVIQPSKENNLKKTIEKGMNWFLTSGILPKEDGSLGIYENVHSIRSDISKDFRPDCHAHTALLFYLYGKYANEPKWIERSQNLLNYLFEAGYQDTDSDSATYGFWKWFQSPKEKPDQLFSDDNSWVALVLLYLYRKTGKTEYKERGLLTAYALLHTQNKNGLRPECIREKELLDHGTTYFKNSTMASMNPHFEAIVHSAFIQAYLVSKDDTFLQTAYQGTVSLLDNKRDLKFMYSKTAGYSRFLLSLAQVFAVTKDETILKGLHEVMDYLAKNQHELGGIEEHDNPDPDRYGTEDTGVFRMNGEGIADQLYTNNFLLMNAWEAWKATGDPTVKEFYEKLVRFLSSIQITSPKLEFDGGWMRSFHLESGEYFGNNGDTGWGAYVIESGWTNAIILSGLILKEIDQSLLD
;
A
#
# COMPACT_ATOMS: atom_id res chain seq x y z
N MET A 1 7.61 28.21 -33.23
CA MET A 1 8.57 27.26 -32.59
C MET A 1 8.17 27.03 -31.14
N ILE A 2 8.75 26.06 -30.43
CA ILE A 2 8.41 25.78 -29.02
C ILE A 2 9.70 25.76 -28.20
N ALA A 3 9.79 26.66 -27.21
CA ALA A 3 10.94 26.78 -26.32
C ALA A 3 10.68 26.09 -24.98
N LEU A 4 11.68 25.35 -24.50
CA LEU A 4 11.73 24.79 -23.16
C LEU A 4 12.89 25.39 -22.39
N VAL A 5 12.61 26.10 -21.30
CA VAL A 5 13.59 26.59 -20.35
C VAL A 5 13.54 25.71 -19.10
N ASP A 6 14.48 24.80 -18.97
CA ASP A 6 14.50 23.86 -17.85
C ASP A 6 15.91 23.42 -17.52
N LYS A 7 16.48 24.01 -16.47
CA LYS A 7 17.82 23.67 -15.99
C LYS A 7 17.94 22.22 -15.51
N SER A 8 16.86 21.64 -14.99
CA SER A 8 16.83 20.28 -14.42
C SER A 8 16.66 19.18 -15.47
N MET A 9 16.15 19.56 -16.66
CA MET A 9 15.72 18.65 -17.73
C MET A 9 14.52 17.74 -17.38
N GLU A 10 13.86 17.91 -16.24
CA GLU A 10 12.72 17.08 -15.83
C GLU A 10 11.51 17.20 -16.78
N MET A 11 11.24 18.40 -17.32
CA MET A 11 10.16 18.63 -18.29
C MET A 11 10.42 18.02 -19.66
N LYS A 12 11.67 17.66 -19.97
CA LYS A 12 12.09 17.19 -21.31
C LYS A 12 11.28 15.99 -21.80
N SER A 13 10.93 15.10 -20.87
CA SER A 13 10.14 13.90 -21.15
C SER A 13 8.64 14.18 -21.34
N GLN A 14 8.16 15.37 -20.94
CA GLN A 14 6.74 15.73 -20.91
C GLN A 14 6.35 16.77 -21.96
N VAL A 15 7.30 17.53 -22.53
CA VAL A 15 7.04 18.61 -23.50
C VAL A 15 7.56 18.24 -24.89
N LEU A 16 6.79 18.60 -25.93
CA LEU A 16 7.24 18.60 -27.33
C LEU A 16 7.83 19.96 -27.64
N PHE A 17 9.16 20.07 -27.69
CA PHE A 17 9.88 21.32 -27.97
C PHE A 17 10.87 21.16 -29.12
N ASN A 18 11.28 22.27 -29.73
CA ASN A 18 12.34 22.29 -30.75
C ASN A 18 13.51 23.20 -30.37
N HIS A 19 13.39 24.01 -29.31
CA HIS A 19 14.48 24.79 -28.74
C HIS A 19 14.54 24.55 -27.22
N TYR A 20 15.74 24.36 -26.71
CA TYR A 20 16.00 24.13 -25.29
C TYR A 20 17.00 25.14 -24.76
N PHE A 21 16.70 25.70 -23.59
CA PHE A 21 17.56 26.62 -22.87
C PHE A 21 17.78 26.08 -21.46
N SER A 22 19.06 26.03 -21.06
CA SER A 22 19.44 25.61 -19.71
C SER A 22 19.33 26.75 -18.69
N ASN A 23 19.28 27.99 -19.19
CA ASN A 23 19.25 29.21 -18.40
C ASN A 23 18.26 30.21 -19.01
N ILE A 24 17.37 30.73 -18.18
CA ILE A 24 16.36 31.71 -18.59
C ILE A 24 16.95 32.97 -19.24
N LYS A 25 18.18 33.35 -18.87
CA LYS A 25 18.84 34.54 -19.42
C LYS A 25 19.13 34.42 -20.92
N GLU A 26 19.20 33.20 -21.45
CA GLU A 26 19.39 32.96 -22.89
C GLU A 26 18.24 33.58 -23.71
N LEU A 27 17.02 33.64 -23.16
CA LEU A 27 15.87 34.29 -23.80
C LEU A 27 16.04 35.80 -24.02
N LEU A 28 16.97 36.47 -23.33
CA LEU A 28 17.25 37.90 -23.58
C LEU A 28 17.80 38.12 -24.98
N HIS A 29 18.51 37.14 -25.53
CA HIS A 29 19.15 37.22 -26.84
C HIS A 29 18.29 36.68 -27.98
N GLU A 30 17.14 36.07 -27.67
CA GLU A 30 16.22 35.50 -28.66
C GLU A 30 15.12 36.49 -29.06
N ASP A 31 14.67 36.44 -30.31
CA ASP A 31 13.38 37.00 -30.67
C ASP A 31 12.28 36.05 -30.18
N LEU A 32 11.42 36.48 -29.24
CA LEU A 32 10.42 35.56 -28.68
C LEU A 32 9.24 35.32 -29.64
N HIS A 33 9.02 36.18 -30.63
CA HIS A 33 7.90 36.07 -31.59
C HIS A 33 8.02 34.88 -32.54
N GLN A 34 9.23 34.32 -32.66
CA GLN A 34 9.44 33.08 -33.41
C GLN A 34 8.83 31.85 -32.70
N TYR A 35 8.49 31.96 -31.41
CA TYR A 35 7.86 30.90 -30.62
C TYR A 35 6.34 31.06 -30.57
N THR A 36 5.63 29.95 -30.53
CA THR A 36 4.19 29.90 -30.25
C THR A 36 3.93 29.55 -28.79
N CYS A 37 4.85 28.81 -28.16
CA CYS A 37 4.77 28.43 -26.76
C CYS A 37 6.16 28.47 -26.11
N ILE A 38 6.23 28.97 -24.88
CA ILE A 38 7.43 28.98 -24.04
C ILE A 38 7.09 28.28 -22.72
N PHE A 39 7.88 27.28 -22.33
CA PHE A 39 7.78 26.57 -21.06
C PHE A 39 8.92 26.98 -20.13
N ILE A 40 8.63 27.25 -18.87
CA ILE A 40 9.62 27.58 -17.84
C ILE A 40 9.44 26.67 -16.63
N ASN A 41 10.44 25.84 -16.36
CA ASN A 41 10.58 25.17 -15.06
C ASN A 41 11.20 26.16 -14.06
N GLY A 42 10.37 26.67 -13.15
CA GLY A 42 10.80 27.63 -12.15
C GLY A 42 11.49 27.01 -10.94
N LEU A 43 11.51 25.69 -10.78
CA LEU A 43 12.15 25.07 -9.62
C LEU A 43 13.66 24.88 -9.84
N ASN A 44 14.48 25.46 -8.97
CA ASN A 44 15.94 25.27 -8.99
C ASN A 44 16.45 25.02 -7.57
N ASN A 45 16.93 23.80 -7.30
CA ASN A 45 17.41 23.35 -5.98
C ASN A 45 16.41 23.65 -4.84
N GLY A 46 15.13 23.32 -5.07
CA GLY A 46 14.08 23.53 -4.09
C GLY A 46 13.62 24.98 -3.92
N LYS A 47 14.10 25.92 -4.76
CA LYS A 47 13.71 27.33 -4.70
C LYS A 47 12.99 27.78 -5.98
N PRO A 48 11.87 28.51 -5.85
CA PRO A 48 11.23 29.18 -6.98
C PRO A 48 12.15 30.20 -7.64
N MET A 49 12.21 30.18 -8.96
CA MET A 49 13.03 31.07 -9.77
C MET A 49 12.45 32.48 -9.72
N LYS A 50 13.30 33.46 -9.41
CA LYS A 50 12.97 34.88 -9.57
C LYS A 50 13.39 35.35 -10.96
N LEU A 51 12.44 35.81 -11.76
CA LEU A 51 12.69 36.36 -13.09
C LEU A 51 13.21 37.79 -12.97
N SER A 52 14.18 38.18 -13.81
CA SER A 52 14.61 39.57 -13.89
C SER A 52 13.55 40.42 -14.59
N TYR A 53 13.55 41.74 -14.32
CA TYR A 53 12.62 42.66 -14.95
C TYR A 53 12.69 42.62 -16.48
N GLU A 54 13.90 42.57 -17.05
CA GLU A 54 14.14 42.49 -18.50
C GLU A 54 13.52 41.22 -19.12
N ILE A 55 13.64 40.07 -18.43
CA ILE A 55 12.99 38.83 -18.87
C ILE A 55 11.47 38.97 -18.80
N LEU A 56 10.95 39.53 -17.71
CA LEU A 56 9.52 39.74 -17.54
C LEU A 56 8.98 40.62 -18.67
N GLU A 57 9.60 41.76 -18.96
CA GLU A 57 9.18 42.67 -20.04
C GLU A 57 9.09 41.95 -21.40
N LYS A 58 10.08 41.12 -21.74
CA LYS A 58 10.03 40.31 -22.96
C LYS A 58 8.90 39.28 -22.94
N LEU A 59 8.69 38.60 -21.81
CA LEU A 59 7.61 37.61 -21.66
C LEU A 59 6.23 38.27 -21.72
N TRP A 60 6.05 39.46 -21.12
CA TRP A 60 4.84 40.26 -21.23
C TRP A 60 4.54 40.58 -22.70
N THR A 61 5.52 41.12 -23.42
CA THR A 61 5.39 41.45 -24.84
C THR A 61 5.05 40.21 -25.69
N PHE A 62 5.70 39.07 -25.39
CA PHE A 62 5.42 37.79 -26.05
C PHE A 62 3.96 37.34 -25.84
N VAL A 63 3.47 37.38 -24.61
CA VAL A 63 2.09 36.99 -24.29
C VAL A 63 1.09 37.99 -24.89
N GLU A 64 1.35 39.30 -24.80
CA GLU A 64 0.47 40.33 -25.37
C GLU A 64 0.20 40.12 -26.87
N GLN A 65 1.21 39.64 -27.60
CA GLN A 65 1.16 39.41 -29.04
C GLN A 65 0.72 37.98 -29.42
N GLY A 66 0.00 37.27 -28.55
CA GLY A 66 -0.60 35.98 -28.88
C GLY A 66 0.20 34.76 -28.42
N GLY A 67 1.34 34.96 -27.75
CA GLY A 67 2.16 33.87 -27.22
C GLY A 67 1.49 33.09 -26.08
N ILE A 68 1.80 31.80 -25.99
CA ILE A 68 1.40 30.94 -24.86
C ILE A 68 2.61 30.75 -23.93
N LEU A 69 2.48 31.22 -22.69
CA LEU A 69 3.52 31.06 -21.67
C LEU A 69 3.07 30.03 -20.63
N TYR A 70 3.81 28.94 -20.47
CA TYR A 70 3.66 28.02 -19.34
C TYR A 70 4.78 28.25 -18.34
N GLY A 71 4.43 28.39 -17.07
CA GLY A 71 5.40 28.43 -15.97
C GLY A 71 4.91 27.61 -14.78
N GLU A 72 5.84 26.93 -14.10
CA GLU A 72 5.54 26.33 -12.80
C GLU A 72 6.58 26.75 -11.76
N LEU A 73 6.14 26.94 -10.52
CA LEU A 73 7.02 27.26 -9.40
C LEU A 73 7.94 28.47 -9.64
N ILE A 74 7.44 29.50 -10.31
CA ILE A 74 8.11 30.79 -10.47
C ILE A 74 7.76 31.67 -9.26
N ASN A 75 8.74 32.37 -8.71
CA ASN A 75 8.50 33.32 -7.63
C ASN A 75 7.57 34.44 -8.15
N CYS A 76 6.44 34.63 -7.46
CA CYS A 76 5.44 35.65 -7.77
C CYS A 76 5.23 36.63 -6.59
N ASP A 77 6.31 36.93 -5.86
CA ASP A 77 6.31 37.87 -4.73
C ASP A 77 6.22 39.34 -5.16
N ASP A 78 6.67 39.66 -6.38
CA ASP A 78 6.65 41.01 -6.92
C ASP A 78 5.44 41.27 -7.83
N PHE A 79 5.16 42.54 -8.13
CA PHE A 79 4.03 42.91 -8.98
C PHE A 79 4.19 42.45 -10.43
N PRO A 80 5.34 42.62 -11.12
CA PRO A 80 5.42 42.28 -12.54
C PRO A 80 5.22 40.79 -12.82
N SER A 81 5.81 39.89 -12.01
CA SER A 81 5.62 38.44 -12.18
C SER A 81 4.21 38.01 -11.79
N SER A 82 3.70 38.47 -10.64
CA SER A 82 2.35 38.11 -10.20
C SER A 82 1.29 38.56 -11.20
N ARG A 83 1.43 39.77 -11.77
CA ARG A 83 0.49 40.26 -12.78
C ARG A 83 0.62 39.52 -14.11
N LEU A 84 1.77 38.98 -14.48
CA LEU A 84 1.92 38.19 -15.71
C LEU A 84 1.16 36.86 -15.59
N PHE A 85 1.37 36.15 -14.47
CA PHE A 85 0.81 34.82 -14.23
C PHE A 85 -0.57 34.85 -13.57
N GLY A 86 -1.03 36.01 -13.11
CA GLY A 86 -2.33 36.16 -12.43
C GLY A 86 -2.41 35.52 -11.04
N PHE A 87 -1.25 35.36 -10.39
CA PHE A 87 -1.10 34.72 -9.08
C PHE A 87 -0.20 35.57 -8.18
N LYS A 88 -0.65 35.90 -6.97
CA LYS A 88 0.16 36.55 -5.95
C LYS A 88 0.58 35.52 -4.92
N GLN A 89 1.90 35.36 -4.76
CA GLN A 89 2.47 34.49 -3.74
C GLN A 89 2.42 35.19 -2.37
N ASP A 90 1.98 34.45 -1.35
CA ASP A 90 1.88 34.96 0.03
C ASP A 90 2.96 34.40 0.96
N PHE A 91 3.37 33.13 0.77
CA PHE A 91 4.38 32.46 1.59
C PHE A 91 5.48 31.81 0.75
N THR A 92 6.56 31.39 1.41
CA THR A 92 7.63 30.60 0.79
C THR A 92 7.13 29.24 0.34
N VAL A 93 7.87 28.61 -0.57
CA VAL A 93 7.58 27.24 -1.03
C VAL A 93 7.53 26.26 0.14
N THR A 94 6.56 25.36 0.10
CA THR A 94 6.38 24.26 1.05
C THR A 94 6.38 22.95 0.30
N ASN A 95 6.73 21.83 0.96
CA ASN A 95 6.64 20.51 0.33
C ASN A 95 5.46 19.74 0.94
N HIS A 96 4.61 19.21 0.06
CA HIS A 96 3.45 18.43 0.43
C HIS A 96 3.55 17.01 -0.15
N ARG A 97 2.88 16.07 0.50
CA ARG A 97 2.88 14.65 0.11
C ARG A 97 1.46 14.18 -0.06
N LEU A 98 1.16 13.62 -1.23
CA LEU A 98 -0.17 13.12 -1.56
C LEU A 98 -1.28 14.15 -1.29
N GLU A 99 -0.99 15.42 -1.55
CA GLU A 99 -2.00 16.45 -1.43
C GLU A 99 -3.00 16.26 -2.57
N LYS A 100 -4.28 16.41 -2.25
CA LYS A 100 -5.33 16.25 -3.23
C LYS A 100 -5.62 17.56 -3.96
N LEU A 101 -5.87 17.43 -5.25
CA LEU A 101 -6.38 18.49 -6.11
C LEU A 101 -7.76 18.12 -6.60
N VAL A 102 -8.55 19.15 -6.92
CA VAL A 102 -9.89 19.04 -7.45
C VAL A 102 -9.99 19.78 -8.78
N ILE A 103 -10.67 19.18 -9.76
CA ILE A 103 -11.04 19.84 -11.01
C ILE A 103 -12.05 20.95 -10.72
N SER A 104 -11.74 22.18 -11.12
CA SER A 104 -12.53 23.36 -10.77
C SER A 104 -13.81 23.53 -11.58
N ARG A 105 -13.89 22.94 -12.79
CA ARG A 105 -15.05 23.06 -13.68
C ARG A 105 -15.19 21.87 -14.62
N ASP A 106 -16.39 21.73 -15.16
CA ASP A 106 -16.65 20.80 -16.26
C ASP A 106 -15.88 21.20 -17.53
N ASN A 107 -15.39 20.17 -18.22
CA ASN A 107 -14.83 20.26 -19.55
C ASN A 107 -15.10 18.95 -20.33
N SER A 108 -14.59 18.86 -21.56
CA SER A 108 -14.82 17.70 -22.43
C SER A 108 -14.10 16.42 -21.98
N PHE A 109 -13.19 16.50 -21.00
CA PHE A 109 -12.34 15.41 -20.54
C PHE A 109 -12.59 15.05 -19.07
N CYS A 110 -12.87 16.03 -18.21
CA CYS A 110 -13.07 15.87 -16.77
C CYS A 110 -14.34 16.57 -16.29
N LYS A 111 -14.91 16.06 -15.20
CA LYS A 111 -16.02 16.69 -14.46
C LYS A 111 -15.50 17.51 -13.28
N LYS A 112 -16.19 18.61 -12.95
CA LYS A 112 -15.97 19.37 -11.71
C LYS A 112 -16.03 18.42 -10.52
N GLY A 113 -15.16 18.64 -9.53
CA GLY A 113 -15.15 17.84 -8.31
C GLY A 113 -14.30 16.57 -8.41
N LYS A 114 -13.85 16.16 -9.60
CA LYS A 114 -12.96 15.00 -9.74
C LYS A 114 -11.65 15.23 -8.98
N LEU A 115 -11.26 14.25 -8.18
CA LEU A 115 -10.05 14.28 -7.35
C LEU A 115 -8.87 13.61 -8.03
N LEU A 116 -7.69 14.11 -7.67
CA LEU A 116 -6.38 13.62 -8.05
C LEU A 116 -5.39 13.99 -6.94
N GLU A 117 -4.18 13.46 -7.04
CA GLU A 117 -3.13 13.53 -6.02
C GLU A 117 -1.81 13.94 -6.64
N TRP A 118 -1.03 14.65 -5.83
CA TRP A 118 0.27 15.18 -6.19
C TRP A 118 1.23 15.16 -4.99
N HIS A 119 2.53 15.08 -5.29
CA HIS A 119 3.63 15.22 -4.33
C HIS A 119 4.63 16.25 -4.84
N GLY A 120 5.08 17.14 -3.96
CA GLY A 120 6.27 17.96 -4.22
C GLY A 120 6.22 19.36 -3.62
N PRO A 121 6.96 20.32 -4.22
CA PRO A 121 6.96 21.72 -3.81
C PRO A 121 5.73 22.48 -4.31
N PHE A 122 5.18 23.34 -3.45
CA PHE A 122 3.94 24.10 -3.65
C PHE A 122 4.08 25.56 -3.17
N LEU A 123 3.54 26.47 -3.97
CA LEU A 123 3.41 27.91 -3.69
C LEU A 123 1.98 28.25 -3.27
N THR A 124 1.82 28.73 -2.04
CA THR A 124 0.54 29.27 -1.56
C THR A 124 0.37 30.73 -1.96
N GLY A 125 -0.88 31.12 -2.20
CA GLY A 125 -1.24 32.46 -2.60
C GLY A 125 -2.67 32.54 -3.11
N PHE A 126 -2.99 33.65 -3.77
CA PHE A 126 -4.30 33.90 -4.34
C PHE A 126 -4.21 34.37 -5.79
N THR A 127 -5.34 34.32 -6.47
CA THR A 127 -5.49 34.65 -7.89
C THR A 127 -6.28 35.93 -8.09
N PHE A 128 -6.08 36.57 -9.22
CA PHE A 128 -6.88 37.72 -9.68
C PHE A 128 -6.93 37.72 -11.20
N ASP A 129 -8.11 38.01 -11.78
CA ASP A 129 -8.33 38.04 -13.24
C ASP A 129 -7.86 36.75 -13.95
N THR A 130 -8.10 35.59 -13.33
CA THR A 130 -7.72 34.27 -13.88
C THR A 130 -8.86 33.27 -13.83
N GLU A 131 -8.76 32.30 -14.72
CA GLU A 131 -9.48 31.06 -14.66
C GLU A 131 -8.68 30.04 -13.82
N ARG A 132 -9.33 29.37 -12.86
CA ARG A 132 -8.71 28.26 -12.12
C ARG A 132 -9.09 26.93 -12.76
N LEU A 133 -8.10 26.13 -13.15
CA LEU A 133 -8.31 24.79 -13.73
C LEU A 133 -8.34 23.73 -12.65
N LEU A 134 -7.38 23.81 -11.73
CA LEU A 134 -7.24 22.94 -10.56
C LEU A 134 -7.19 23.78 -9.30
N ASN A 135 -7.80 23.28 -8.23
CA ASN A 135 -7.59 23.80 -6.88
C ASN A 135 -7.02 22.71 -5.97
N ILE A 136 -6.28 23.11 -4.95
CA ILE A 136 -5.68 22.25 -3.92
C ILE A 136 -6.49 22.40 -2.64
N GLY A 137 -6.78 21.29 -1.96
CA GLY A 137 -7.55 21.29 -0.73
C GLY A 137 -7.44 19.97 0.04
N HIS A 138 -8.04 19.96 1.23
CA HIS A 138 -8.09 18.77 2.07
C HIS A 138 -9.40 18.03 1.78
N PHE A 139 -9.31 16.88 1.12
CA PHE A 139 -10.47 16.07 0.75
C PHE A 139 -10.35 14.66 1.31
N LYS A 140 -11.45 14.12 1.83
CA LYS A 140 -11.47 12.76 2.38
C LYS A 140 -11.88 11.74 1.33
N GLU A 141 -12.64 12.15 0.32
CA GLU A 141 -13.20 11.30 -0.73
C GLU A 141 -12.11 10.72 -1.63
N THR A 142 -12.41 9.56 -2.23
CA THR A 142 -11.47 8.84 -3.10
C THR A 142 -11.49 9.39 -4.54
N HIS A 143 -12.68 9.55 -5.13
CA HIS A 143 -12.82 9.87 -6.56
C HIS A 143 -13.27 11.28 -6.87
N CYS A 144 -14.23 11.80 -6.12
CA CYS A 144 -14.89 13.06 -6.38
C CYS A 144 -15.30 13.71 -5.07
N THR A 145 -15.38 15.03 -5.06
CA THR A 145 -15.90 15.83 -3.94
C THR A 145 -16.86 16.90 -4.46
N GLU A 146 -17.77 17.35 -3.61
CA GLU A 146 -18.58 18.55 -3.84
C GLU A 146 -17.89 19.82 -3.34
N ASP A 147 -16.87 19.68 -2.48
CA ASP A 147 -16.13 20.78 -1.90
C ASP A 147 -15.22 21.47 -2.92
N GLU A 148 -15.01 22.76 -2.73
CA GLU A 148 -14.06 23.52 -3.52
C GLU A 148 -12.68 23.53 -2.88
N GLY A 149 -11.63 23.49 -3.70
CA GLY A 149 -10.27 23.59 -3.20
C GLY A 149 -9.93 24.99 -2.68
N LYS A 150 -9.18 25.03 -1.59
CA LYS A 150 -8.81 26.26 -0.88
C LYS A 150 -7.80 27.12 -1.65
N TYR A 151 -6.79 26.49 -2.24
CA TYR A 151 -5.69 27.18 -2.91
C TYR A 151 -5.70 26.94 -4.42
N PRO A 152 -5.24 27.90 -5.25
CA PRO A 152 -5.10 27.67 -6.68
C PRO A 152 -3.99 26.64 -6.97
N GLY A 153 -4.27 25.69 -7.87
CA GLY A 153 -3.33 24.70 -8.37
C GLY A 153 -2.76 25.10 -9.75
N ILE A 154 -3.59 24.99 -10.79
CA ILE A 154 -3.26 25.46 -12.15
C ILE A 154 -4.23 26.58 -12.51
N VAL A 155 -3.69 27.69 -13.01
CA VAL A 155 -4.45 28.89 -13.34
C VAL A 155 -4.09 29.38 -14.73
N VAL A 156 -5.04 30.05 -15.39
CA VAL A 156 -4.86 30.64 -16.72
C VAL A 156 -5.24 32.10 -16.66
N LYS A 157 -4.32 32.95 -17.11
CA LYS A 157 -4.54 34.37 -17.31
C LYS A 157 -4.47 34.69 -18.80
N ASN A 158 -5.54 35.23 -19.35
CA ASN A 158 -5.49 35.84 -20.69
C ASN A 158 -4.88 37.24 -20.56
N HIS A 159 -3.96 37.57 -21.47
CA HIS A 159 -3.29 38.86 -21.48
C HIS A 159 -2.97 39.28 -22.92
N GLY A 160 -3.51 40.42 -23.36
CA GLY A 160 -3.53 40.79 -24.78
C GLY A 160 -4.21 39.72 -25.64
N GLU A 161 -3.56 39.30 -26.72
CA GLU A 161 -4.03 38.23 -27.61
C GLU A 161 -3.62 36.82 -27.15
N GLY A 162 -2.71 36.71 -26.17
CA GLY A 162 -2.17 35.45 -25.68
C GLY A 162 -2.61 35.09 -24.27
N LYS A 163 -1.88 34.16 -23.66
CA LYS A 163 -2.18 33.68 -22.30
C LYS A 163 -0.96 33.17 -21.54
N ALA A 164 -1.00 33.33 -20.23
CA ALA A 164 -0.08 32.71 -19.28
C ALA A 164 -0.80 31.61 -18.50
N ILE A 165 -0.19 30.44 -18.42
CA ILE A 165 -0.66 29.26 -17.68
C ILE A 165 0.35 29.00 -16.58
N PHE A 166 -0.12 29.01 -15.33
CA PHE A 166 0.73 28.93 -14.16
C PHE A 166 0.34 27.76 -13.28
N ALA A 167 1.30 26.89 -12.95
CA ALA A 167 1.16 25.86 -11.94
C ALA A 167 1.88 26.27 -10.65
N THR A 168 1.15 26.28 -9.55
CA THR A 168 1.68 26.59 -8.21
C THR A 168 2.49 25.43 -7.62
N PHE A 169 2.52 24.28 -8.30
CA PHE A 169 3.15 23.05 -7.87
C PHE A 169 3.98 22.43 -9.00
N SER A 170 4.87 21.48 -8.68
CA SER A 170 5.67 20.79 -9.70
C SER A 170 4.81 19.79 -10.47
N PHE A 171 4.45 20.12 -11.71
CA PHE A 171 3.63 19.26 -12.56
C PHE A 171 4.45 18.58 -13.65
N LEU A 172 4.95 19.36 -14.62
CA LEU A 172 5.69 18.81 -15.76
C LEU A 172 7.16 18.54 -15.38
N GLY A 173 7.71 19.30 -14.44
CA GLY A 173 9.05 19.13 -13.88
C GLY A 173 9.08 18.29 -12.61
N ASN A 174 8.07 17.44 -12.37
CA ASN A 174 8.03 16.55 -11.22
C ASN A 174 9.00 15.37 -11.43
N ASP A 175 10.09 15.37 -10.69
CA ASP A 175 11.13 14.33 -10.70
C ASP A 175 10.60 12.97 -10.20
N GLN A 176 9.54 13.00 -9.38
CA GLN A 176 8.79 11.85 -8.90
C GLN A 176 7.46 11.70 -9.63
N ASN A 177 7.46 11.79 -10.96
CA ASN A 177 6.23 11.79 -11.75
C ASN A 177 5.28 10.60 -11.49
N TRP A 178 5.75 9.48 -10.95
CA TRP A 178 4.92 8.31 -10.60
C TRP A 178 4.01 8.53 -9.39
N THR A 179 4.20 9.62 -8.66
CA THR A 179 3.36 10.08 -7.54
C THR A 179 2.11 10.84 -8.01
N LEU A 180 2.07 11.27 -9.27
CA LEU A 180 0.88 11.88 -9.86
C LEU A 180 -0.17 10.80 -10.09
N ARG A 181 -1.17 10.74 -9.21
CA ARG A 181 -2.23 9.73 -9.22
C ARG A 181 -3.61 10.37 -9.23
N PRO A 182 -4.64 9.65 -9.67
CA PRO A 182 -4.53 8.48 -10.53
C PRO A 182 -4.04 8.87 -11.95
N ASN A 183 -3.33 7.97 -12.64
CA ASN A 183 -2.77 8.30 -13.96
C ASN A 183 -3.85 8.56 -15.01
N TRP A 184 -5.00 7.87 -14.94
CA TRP A 184 -6.08 8.10 -15.91
C TRP A 184 -6.64 9.53 -15.86
N VAL A 185 -6.79 10.13 -14.67
CA VAL A 185 -7.24 11.52 -14.51
C VAL A 185 -6.15 12.50 -14.95
N TRP A 186 -4.89 12.26 -14.57
CA TRP A 186 -3.78 13.11 -15.05
C TRP A 186 -3.63 13.10 -16.57
N ASN A 187 -3.84 11.96 -17.22
CA ASN A 187 -3.86 11.88 -18.68
C ASN A 187 -5.05 12.63 -19.31
N GLN A 188 -6.21 12.68 -18.64
CA GLN A 188 -7.34 13.52 -19.08
C GLN A 188 -7.00 15.01 -18.93
N ILE A 189 -6.31 15.42 -17.85
CA ILE A 189 -5.84 16.80 -17.67
C ILE A 189 -4.83 17.18 -18.75
N ILE A 190 -3.87 16.30 -19.08
CA ILE A 190 -2.92 16.55 -20.17
C ILE A 190 -3.67 16.77 -21.50
N LYS A 191 -4.65 15.92 -21.82
CA LYS A 191 -5.48 16.09 -23.02
C LYS A 191 -6.28 17.39 -23.00
N TRP A 192 -6.81 17.78 -21.84
CA TRP A 192 -7.51 19.03 -21.65
C TRP A 192 -6.60 20.24 -21.96
N LEU A 193 -5.39 20.26 -21.38
CA LEU A 193 -4.38 21.29 -21.63
C LEU A 193 -3.91 21.33 -23.10
N GLN A 194 -3.78 20.17 -23.74
CA GLN A 194 -3.44 20.10 -25.17
C GLN A 194 -4.52 20.69 -26.07
N MET A 195 -5.79 20.37 -25.80
CA MET A 195 -6.88 20.65 -26.73
C MET A 195 -7.48 22.04 -26.55
N GLU A 196 -7.66 22.48 -25.30
CA GLU A 196 -8.29 23.78 -25.00
C GLU A 196 -7.28 24.91 -24.83
N TYR A 197 -6.07 24.59 -24.37
CA TYR A 197 -5.01 25.57 -24.11
C TYR A 197 -3.82 25.47 -25.07
N HIS A 198 -3.88 24.56 -26.04
CA HIS A 198 -2.88 24.37 -27.10
C HIS A 198 -1.46 24.14 -26.57
N LEU A 199 -1.33 23.54 -25.37
CA LEU A 199 -0.02 23.19 -24.82
C LEU A 199 0.54 21.94 -25.52
N PRO A 200 1.75 22.00 -26.12
CA PRO A 200 2.37 20.86 -26.82
C PRO A 200 2.97 19.84 -25.84
N LEU A 201 2.11 19.16 -25.08
CA LEU A 201 2.49 18.15 -24.09
C LEU A 201 2.58 16.75 -24.71
N LYS A 202 3.29 15.84 -24.05
CA LYS A 202 3.28 14.39 -24.31
C LYS A 202 2.35 13.71 -23.32
N SER A 203 1.80 12.56 -23.71
CA SER A 203 1.10 11.69 -22.77
C SER A 203 2.06 11.16 -21.71
N LYS A 204 1.54 10.94 -20.51
CA LYS A 204 2.35 10.48 -19.38
C LYS A 204 2.84 9.05 -19.60
N HIS A 205 4.14 8.84 -19.45
CA HIS A 205 4.70 7.48 -19.33
C HIS A 205 4.45 6.93 -17.92
N LEU A 206 3.84 5.76 -17.82
CA LEU A 206 3.55 5.12 -16.54
C LEU A 206 4.82 4.41 -16.03
N VAL A 207 5.37 4.86 -14.91
CA VAL A 207 6.53 4.21 -14.28
C VAL A 207 6.13 2.89 -13.62
N ILE A 208 4.95 2.84 -13.01
CA ILE A 208 4.41 1.66 -12.34
C ILE A 208 3.19 1.19 -13.12
N GLN A 209 3.25 -0.03 -13.65
CA GLN A 209 2.20 -0.62 -14.47
C GLN A 209 1.89 -2.04 -14.01
N PRO A 210 0.62 -2.52 -14.12
CA PRO A 210 0.33 -3.94 -13.99
C PRO A 210 0.97 -4.71 -15.15
N SER A 211 1.58 -5.87 -14.86
CA SER A 211 2.25 -6.70 -15.87
C SER A 211 1.30 -7.29 -16.91
N LYS A 212 0.02 -7.50 -16.54
CA LYS A 212 -0.97 -8.28 -17.29
C LYS A 212 -0.49 -9.70 -17.62
N GLU A 213 0.49 -10.20 -16.88
CA GLU A 213 1.02 -11.55 -17.04
C GLU A 213 0.06 -12.55 -16.37
N ASN A 214 -0.16 -13.68 -17.03
CA ASN A 214 -1.00 -14.77 -16.52
C ASN A 214 -0.19 -16.06 -16.32
N ASN A 215 1.08 -16.06 -16.69
CA ASN A 215 1.98 -17.18 -16.44
C ASN A 215 2.46 -17.16 -14.99
N LEU A 216 1.90 -18.08 -14.20
CA LEU A 216 2.18 -18.19 -12.78
C LEU A 216 3.66 -18.40 -12.45
N LYS A 217 4.38 -19.21 -13.21
CA LYS A 217 5.82 -19.43 -13.01
C LYS A 217 6.60 -18.11 -13.13
N LYS A 218 6.33 -17.33 -14.17
CA LYS A 218 6.96 -16.01 -14.34
C LYS A 218 6.58 -15.05 -13.22
N THR A 219 5.32 -15.04 -12.79
CA THR A 219 4.88 -14.22 -11.66
C THR A 219 5.65 -14.54 -10.39
N ILE A 220 5.82 -15.85 -10.09
CA ILE A 220 6.61 -16.31 -8.95
C ILE A 220 8.07 -15.90 -9.10
N GLU A 221 8.73 -16.22 -10.22
CA GLU A 221 10.14 -15.88 -10.47
C GLU A 221 10.39 -14.37 -10.36
N LYS A 222 9.49 -13.55 -10.91
CA LYS A 222 9.58 -12.10 -10.84
C LYS A 222 9.43 -11.57 -9.41
N GLY A 223 8.48 -12.12 -8.65
CA GLY A 223 8.27 -11.74 -7.25
C GLY A 223 9.44 -12.15 -6.36
N MET A 224 10.04 -13.32 -6.59
CA MET A 224 11.26 -13.74 -5.91
C MET A 224 12.45 -12.84 -6.25
N ASN A 225 12.57 -12.42 -7.52
CA ASN A 225 13.61 -11.48 -7.94
C ASN A 225 13.45 -10.10 -7.27
N TRP A 226 12.22 -9.63 -7.04
CA TRP A 226 11.97 -8.37 -6.33
C TRP A 226 12.63 -8.33 -4.95
N PHE A 227 12.59 -9.43 -4.17
CA PHE A 227 13.28 -9.49 -2.87
C PHE A 227 14.79 -9.27 -2.99
N LEU A 228 15.40 -9.73 -4.09
CA LEU A 228 16.86 -9.61 -4.32
C LEU A 228 17.26 -8.24 -4.88
N THR A 229 16.39 -7.59 -5.65
CA THR A 229 16.74 -6.36 -6.39
C THR A 229 16.15 -5.07 -5.82
N SER A 230 15.09 -5.15 -5.02
CA SER A 230 14.39 -3.96 -4.50
C SER A 230 15.15 -3.20 -3.42
N GLY A 231 16.13 -3.85 -2.76
CA GLY A 231 16.80 -3.34 -1.57
C GLY A 231 16.08 -3.66 -0.26
N ILE A 232 14.94 -4.37 -0.29
CA ILE A 232 14.19 -4.76 0.91
C ILE A 232 14.98 -5.71 1.82
N LEU A 233 15.89 -6.51 1.24
CA LEU A 233 16.88 -7.29 1.96
C LEU A 233 18.13 -6.42 2.19
N PRO A 234 18.48 -6.07 3.44
CA PRO A 234 19.72 -5.34 3.73
C PRO A 234 20.97 -6.13 3.30
N LYS A 235 20.87 -7.47 3.29
CA LYS A 235 21.85 -8.39 2.73
C LYS A 235 21.14 -9.53 2.02
N GLU A 236 21.58 -9.86 0.81
CA GLU A 236 20.91 -10.83 -0.08
C GLU A 236 20.71 -12.23 0.54
N ASP A 237 21.58 -12.64 1.47
CA ASP A 237 21.48 -13.93 2.16
C ASP A 237 20.49 -13.94 3.34
N GLY A 238 19.83 -12.81 3.65
CA GLY A 238 18.88 -12.67 4.75
C GLY A 238 19.48 -12.60 6.15
N SER A 239 20.81 -12.65 6.29
CA SER A 239 21.48 -12.66 7.62
C SER A 239 21.38 -11.34 8.39
N LEU A 240 20.94 -10.26 7.74
CA LEU A 240 20.67 -8.97 8.39
C LEU A 240 19.16 -8.67 8.51
N GLY A 241 18.33 -9.71 8.45
CA GLY A 241 16.88 -9.58 8.49
C GLY A 241 16.28 -9.09 7.17
N ILE A 242 15.05 -8.60 7.24
CA ILE A 242 14.32 -8.00 6.12
C ILE A 242 13.58 -6.73 6.59
N TYR A 243 13.63 -5.69 5.76
CA TYR A 243 12.91 -4.45 5.99
C TYR A 243 11.40 -4.60 5.74
N GLU A 244 10.59 -3.80 6.43
CA GLU A 244 9.13 -3.91 6.39
C GLU A 244 8.58 -3.63 4.99
N ASN A 245 8.82 -2.43 4.44
CA ASN A 245 8.16 -2.03 3.20
C ASN A 245 8.92 -1.01 2.35
N VAL A 246 8.45 -0.84 1.11
CA VAL A 246 8.82 0.25 0.21
C VAL A 246 7.65 1.22 0.09
N HIS A 247 7.86 2.50 0.39
CA HIS A 247 6.86 3.54 0.11
C HIS A 247 7.08 4.09 -1.29
N SER A 248 6.17 3.81 -2.21
CA SER A 248 6.34 4.29 -3.59
C SER A 248 6.22 5.80 -3.76
N ILE A 249 5.61 6.50 -2.80
CA ILE A 249 5.55 7.96 -2.78
C ILE A 249 6.93 8.57 -2.59
N ARG A 250 7.83 7.88 -1.89
CA ARG A 250 9.18 8.39 -1.55
C ARG A 250 10.27 7.65 -2.32
N SER A 251 9.97 6.48 -2.90
CA SER A 251 10.98 5.50 -3.30
C SER A 251 11.94 5.18 -2.14
N ASP A 252 11.47 5.29 -0.89
CA ASP A 252 12.26 4.94 0.29
C ASP A 252 11.81 3.58 0.84
N ILE A 253 12.76 2.94 1.52
CA ILE A 253 12.55 1.68 2.21
C ILE A 253 12.38 2.01 3.69
N SER A 254 11.25 1.61 4.28
CA SER A 254 11.09 1.63 5.73
C SER A 254 12.05 0.62 6.34
N LYS A 255 13.02 1.10 7.12
CA LYS A 255 14.07 0.24 7.69
C LYS A 255 13.65 -0.43 9.00
N ASP A 256 12.36 -0.45 9.28
CA ASP A 256 11.79 -1.14 10.42
C ASP A 256 11.86 -2.65 10.21
N PHE A 257 12.12 -3.38 11.29
CA PHE A 257 12.13 -4.84 11.33
C PHE A 257 11.00 -5.33 12.22
N ARG A 258 10.22 -6.29 11.71
CA ARG A 258 9.10 -6.90 12.45
C ARG A 258 9.11 -8.43 12.37
N PRO A 259 8.89 -9.16 13.48
CA PRO A 259 8.97 -10.62 13.50
C PRO A 259 8.01 -11.36 12.56
N ASP A 260 6.77 -10.90 12.47
CA ASP A 260 5.74 -11.37 11.53
C ASP A 260 6.21 -11.24 10.06
N CYS A 261 6.76 -10.09 9.65
CA CYS A 261 7.30 -9.90 8.30
C CYS A 261 8.46 -10.85 7.98
N HIS A 262 9.33 -11.08 8.96
CA HIS A 262 10.42 -12.06 8.86
C HIS A 262 9.88 -13.49 8.75
N ALA A 263 8.89 -13.85 9.58
CA ALA A 263 8.27 -15.17 9.57
C ALA A 263 7.57 -15.46 8.23
N HIS A 264 6.76 -14.52 7.71
CA HIS A 264 6.15 -14.65 6.39
C HIS A 264 7.17 -14.85 5.28
N THR A 265 8.24 -14.04 5.28
CA THR A 265 9.29 -14.14 4.27
C THR A 265 10.10 -15.44 4.43
N ALA A 266 10.36 -15.89 5.66
CA ALA A 266 11.02 -17.17 5.92
C ALA A 266 10.17 -18.35 5.43
N LEU A 267 8.85 -18.31 5.62
CA LEU A 267 7.92 -19.28 5.05
C LEU A 267 8.03 -19.28 3.51
N LEU A 268 7.93 -18.11 2.88
CA LEU A 268 8.07 -17.98 1.43
C LEU A 268 9.40 -18.58 0.93
N PHE A 269 10.53 -18.18 1.51
CA PHE A 269 11.85 -18.63 1.06
C PHE A 269 12.04 -20.14 1.23
N TYR A 270 11.48 -20.73 2.29
CA TYR A 270 11.44 -22.18 2.43
C TYR A 270 10.63 -22.83 1.30
N LEU A 271 9.39 -22.36 1.08
CA LEU A 271 8.50 -22.91 0.06
C LEU A 271 9.11 -22.78 -1.35
N TYR A 272 9.69 -21.63 -1.67
CA TYR A 272 10.35 -21.42 -2.96
C TYR A 272 11.58 -22.32 -3.13
N GLY A 273 12.39 -22.50 -2.09
CA GLY A 273 13.51 -23.43 -2.12
C GLY A 273 13.08 -24.89 -2.40
N LYS A 274 11.90 -25.28 -1.93
CA LYS A 274 11.29 -26.59 -2.26
C LYS A 274 10.75 -26.64 -3.69
N TYR A 275 10.05 -25.59 -4.12
CA TYR A 275 9.48 -25.47 -5.46
C TYR A 275 10.55 -25.44 -6.57
N ALA A 276 11.59 -24.60 -6.40
CA ALA A 276 12.68 -24.45 -7.36
C ALA A 276 13.79 -25.50 -7.22
N ASN A 277 13.72 -26.33 -6.16
CA ASN A 277 14.80 -27.25 -5.79
C ASN A 277 16.15 -26.53 -5.61
N GLU A 278 16.12 -25.39 -4.91
CA GLU A 278 17.28 -24.52 -4.68
C GLU A 278 17.56 -24.35 -3.16
N PRO A 279 18.52 -25.10 -2.60
CA PRO A 279 18.83 -25.07 -1.16
C PRO A 279 19.20 -23.70 -0.60
N LYS A 280 19.79 -22.82 -1.43
CA LYS A 280 20.17 -21.45 -1.03
C LYS A 280 18.97 -20.64 -0.51
N TRP A 281 17.75 -20.88 -1.00
CA TRP A 281 16.56 -20.21 -0.49
C TRP A 281 16.12 -20.75 0.88
N ILE A 282 16.32 -22.05 1.12
CA ILE A 282 16.11 -22.64 2.44
C ILE A 282 17.12 -22.06 3.44
N GLU A 283 18.36 -21.85 3.04
CA GLU A 283 19.37 -21.17 3.89
C GLU A 283 18.96 -19.72 4.21
N ARG A 284 18.46 -18.96 3.23
CA ARG A 284 17.94 -17.60 3.47
C ARG A 284 16.77 -17.58 4.46
N SER A 285 15.83 -18.53 4.33
CA SER A 285 14.74 -18.73 5.28
C SER A 285 15.26 -18.90 6.71
N GLN A 286 16.29 -19.73 6.88
CA GLN A 286 16.91 -19.97 8.19
C GLN A 286 17.60 -18.71 8.73
N ASN A 287 18.32 -17.98 7.89
CA ASN A 287 19.01 -16.76 8.28
C ASN A 287 18.05 -15.67 8.79
N LEU A 288 16.87 -15.52 8.16
CA LEU A 288 15.85 -14.57 8.60
C LEU A 288 15.32 -14.89 10.01
N LEU A 289 15.09 -16.17 10.31
CA LEU A 289 14.63 -16.60 11.63
C LEU A 289 15.75 -16.48 12.68
N ASN A 290 16.96 -16.90 12.34
CA ASN A 290 18.12 -16.77 13.22
C ASN A 290 18.38 -15.31 13.60
N TYR A 291 18.22 -14.37 12.66
CA TYR A 291 18.30 -12.95 12.95
C TYR A 291 17.34 -12.53 14.08
N LEU A 292 16.07 -12.96 14.03
CA LEU A 292 15.10 -12.66 15.08
C LEU A 292 15.52 -13.24 16.45
N PHE A 293 16.10 -14.43 16.44
CA PHE A 293 16.51 -15.14 17.65
C PHE A 293 17.71 -14.46 18.30
N GLU A 294 18.73 -14.14 17.51
CA GLU A 294 19.97 -13.50 17.95
C GLU A 294 19.75 -12.04 18.37
N ALA A 295 18.85 -11.32 17.69
CA ALA A 295 18.49 -9.95 18.03
C ALA A 295 17.53 -9.83 19.24
N GLY A 296 17.13 -10.96 19.85
CA GLY A 296 16.33 -10.96 21.07
C GLY A 296 14.91 -10.40 20.89
N TYR A 297 14.26 -10.72 19.77
CA TYR A 297 12.86 -10.30 19.55
C TYR A 297 11.88 -11.09 20.42
N GLN A 298 12.17 -12.35 20.73
CA GLN A 298 11.36 -13.17 21.64
C GLN A 298 11.85 -13.03 23.07
N ASP A 299 10.93 -12.84 23.99
CA ASP A 299 11.23 -12.93 25.42
C ASP A 299 11.33 -14.39 25.86
N THR A 300 12.55 -14.84 26.14
CA THR A 300 12.82 -16.23 26.56
C THR A 300 13.13 -16.36 28.04
N ASP A 301 12.92 -15.30 28.82
CA ASP A 301 13.13 -15.27 30.26
C ASP A 301 11.89 -15.81 30.99
N SER A 302 12.01 -16.96 31.66
CA SER A 302 10.90 -17.65 32.31
C SER A 302 10.29 -16.87 33.49
N ASP A 303 11.02 -15.92 34.07
CA ASP A 303 10.55 -15.09 35.17
C ASP A 303 9.86 -13.80 34.67
N SER A 304 9.88 -13.55 33.37
CA SER A 304 9.28 -12.37 32.74
C SER A 304 7.77 -12.52 32.56
N ALA A 305 7.03 -11.42 32.78
CA ALA A 305 5.58 -11.39 32.53
C ALA A 305 5.22 -11.58 31.05
N THR A 306 6.13 -11.25 30.13
CA THR A 306 5.95 -11.40 28.68
C THR A 306 6.60 -12.67 28.12
N TYR A 307 6.95 -13.63 28.97
CA TYR A 307 7.61 -14.87 28.57
C TYR A 307 6.90 -15.55 27.40
N GLY A 308 7.66 -15.74 26.33
CA GLY A 308 7.28 -16.40 25.08
C GLY A 308 6.70 -15.51 24.00
N PHE A 309 6.37 -14.25 24.31
CA PHE A 309 5.93 -13.29 23.31
C PHE A 309 7.07 -12.61 22.56
N TRP A 310 6.74 -12.04 21.40
CA TRP A 310 7.65 -11.32 20.52
C TRP A 310 7.40 -9.81 20.60
N LYS A 311 8.47 -9.03 20.43
CA LYS A 311 8.36 -7.59 20.18
C LYS A 311 7.60 -7.36 18.87
N TRP A 312 6.74 -6.36 18.84
CA TRP A 312 5.98 -6.01 17.63
C TRP A 312 6.85 -5.50 16.48
N PHE A 313 7.84 -4.68 16.82
CA PHE A 313 8.84 -4.12 15.89
C PHE A 313 10.20 -4.08 16.61
N GLN A 314 11.23 -3.51 15.96
CA GLN A 314 12.53 -3.21 16.55
C GLN A 314 12.43 -2.10 17.63
N SER A 315 11.71 -2.40 18.70
CA SER A 315 11.53 -1.49 19.83
C SER A 315 12.83 -1.35 20.61
N PRO A 316 13.17 -0.14 21.09
CA PRO A 316 14.32 0.07 21.97
C PRO A 316 14.13 -0.59 23.35
N LYS A 317 12.93 -1.03 23.71
CA LYS A 317 12.70 -1.79 24.96
C LYS A 317 13.34 -3.17 24.86
N GLU A 318 13.86 -3.64 25.99
CA GLU A 318 14.41 -4.99 26.10
C GLU A 318 13.32 -6.05 25.98
N LYS A 319 12.16 -5.84 26.63
CA LYS A 319 11.01 -6.76 26.62
C LYS A 319 9.89 -6.30 25.66
N PRO A 320 9.08 -7.22 25.13
CA PRO A 320 7.88 -6.90 24.36
C PRO A 320 6.92 -5.99 25.14
N ASP A 321 6.32 -5.00 24.46
CA ASP A 321 5.30 -4.12 25.05
C ASP A 321 3.90 -4.42 24.49
N GLN A 322 3.78 -4.42 23.15
CA GLN A 322 2.52 -4.60 22.44
C GLN A 322 2.41 -6.06 22.00
N LEU A 323 1.56 -6.82 22.68
CA LEU A 323 1.38 -8.24 22.42
C LEU A 323 0.13 -8.45 21.57
N PHE A 324 0.23 -8.06 20.30
CA PHE A 324 -0.80 -8.31 19.31
C PHE A 324 -0.96 -9.81 19.06
N SER A 325 -2.21 -10.25 19.06
CA SER A 325 -2.56 -11.67 18.96
C SER A 325 -2.23 -12.23 17.58
N ASP A 326 -2.45 -11.46 16.52
CA ASP A 326 -2.15 -11.86 15.14
C ASP A 326 -0.66 -11.92 14.84
N ASP A 327 0.09 -10.85 15.13
CA ASP A 327 1.53 -10.77 14.86
C ASP A 327 2.28 -11.95 15.52
N ASN A 328 2.00 -12.21 16.80
CA ASN A 328 2.61 -13.33 17.54
C ASN A 328 2.19 -14.69 16.99
N SER A 329 0.93 -14.82 16.56
CA SER A 329 0.40 -16.08 16.03
C SER A 329 0.99 -16.44 14.67
N TRP A 330 1.28 -15.47 13.82
CA TRP A 330 2.00 -15.72 12.57
C TRP A 330 3.38 -16.31 12.79
N VAL A 331 4.14 -15.75 13.74
CA VAL A 331 5.46 -16.29 14.10
C VAL A 331 5.33 -17.73 14.63
N ALA A 332 4.38 -17.99 15.52
CA ALA A 332 4.13 -19.34 16.03
C ALA A 332 3.73 -20.33 14.92
N LEU A 333 2.79 -19.95 14.05
CA LEU A 333 2.33 -20.78 12.93
C LEU A 333 3.51 -21.15 12.02
N VAL A 334 4.32 -20.17 11.60
CA VAL A 334 5.44 -20.41 10.69
C VAL A 334 6.50 -21.29 11.33
N LEU A 335 6.91 -21.01 12.57
CA LEU A 335 7.94 -21.80 13.25
C LEU A 335 7.51 -23.27 13.40
N LEU A 336 6.25 -23.52 13.79
CA LEU A 336 5.74 -24.87 13.98
C LEU A 336 5.55 -25.61 12.65
N TYR A 337 5.09 -24.93 11.62
CA TYR A 337 5.05 -25.49 10.26
C TYR A 337 6.46 -25.85 9.78
N LEU A 338 7.43 -24.93 9.88
CA LEU A 338 8.80 -25.18 9.44
C LEU A 338 9.47 -26.27 10.27
N TYR A 339 9.17 -26.39 11.57
CA TYR A 339 9.63 -27.52 12.38
C TYR A 339 9.16 -28.86 11.79
N ARG A 340 7.87 -29.00 11.48
CA ARG A 340 7.33 -30.23 10.87
C ARG A 340 8.03 -30.58 9.56
N LYS A 341 8.44 -29.56 8.81
CA LYS A 341 9.08 -29.71 7.49
C LYS A 341 10.60 -29.89 7.51
N THR A 342 11.27 -29.49 8.59
CA THR A 342 12.75 -29.45 8.66
C THR A 342 13.34 -30.25 9.83
N GLY A 343 12.54 -30.57 10.85
CA GLY A 343 12.99 -31.20 12.09
C GLY A 343 13.79 -30.30 13.04
N LYS A 344 13.97 -29.00 12.72
CA LYS A 344 14.77 -28.07 13.55
C LYS A 344 14.12 -27.81 14.90
N THR A 345 14.70 -28.35 15.97
CA THR A 345 14.13 -28.32 17.33
C THR A 345 13.95 -26.91 17.89
N GLU A 346 14.84 -25.97 17.57
CA GLU A 346 14.69 -24.58 18.01
C GLU A 346 13.38 -23.94 17.50
N TYR A 347 12.93 -24.30 16.29
CA TYR A 347 11.64 -23.81 15.77
C TYR A 347 10.46 -24.39 16.55
N LYS A 348 10.54 -25.67 16.95
CA LYS A 348 9.54 -26.27 17.84
C LYS A 348 9.50 -25.56 19.18
N GLU A 349 10.66 -25.40 19.82
CA GLU A 349 10.78 -24.81 21.15
C GLU A 349 10.23 -23.39 21.18
N ARG A 350 10.69 -22.53 20.26
CA ARG A 350 10.24 -21.14 20.17
C ARG A 350 8.79 -21.00 19.74
N GLY A 351 8.35 -21.81 18.78
CA GLY A 351 6.97 -21.80 18.30
C GLY A 351 5.97 -22.26 19.37
N LEU A 352 6.28 -23.35 20.09
CA LEU A 352 5.44 -23.82 21.20
C LEU A 352 5.46 -22.84 22.37
N LEU A 353 6.61 -22.23 22.67
CA LEU A 353 6.71 -21.22 23.71
C LEU A 353 5.73 -20.06 23.46
N THR A 354 5.67 -19.52 22.23
CA THR A 354 4.68 -18.50 21.86
C THR A 354 3.26 -19.03 21.87
N ALA A 355 3.01 -20.24 21.35
CA ALA A 355 1.67 -20.84 21.37
C ALA A 355 1.13 -21.00 22.80
N TYR A 356 1.97 -21.45 23.76
CA TYR A 356 1.56 -21.54 25.17
C TYR A 356 1.34 -20.16 25.79
N ALA A 357 2.14 -19.15 25.47
CA ALA A 357 1.92 -17.78 25.93
C ALA A 357 0.55 -17.22 25.44
N LEU A 358 0.22 -17.45 24.17
CA LEU A 358 -1.09 -17.15 23.58
C LEU A 358 -2.20 -17.93 24.29
N LEU A 359 -2.05 -19.25 24.46
CA LEU A 359 -3.03 -20.11 25.13
C LEU A 359 -3.30 -19.66 26.58
N HIS A 360 -2.25 -19.25 27.29
CA HIS A 360 -2.36 -18.81 28.68
C HIS A 360 -3.08 -17.48 28.87
N THR A 361 -3.38 -16.78 27.80
CA THR A 361 -4.08 -15.49 27.81
C THR A 361 -5.43 -15.56 27.08
N GLN A 362 -5.80 -16.73 26.56
CA GLN A 362 -7.14 -16.99 26.06
C GLN A 362 -8.13 -17.20 27.20
N ASN A 363 -9.31 -16.59 27.08
CA ASN A 363 -10.41 -16.82 28.00
C ASN A 363 -11.17 -18.12 27.67
N LYS A 364 -12.18 -18.45 28.49
CA LYS A 364 -13.02 -19.66 28.33
C LYS A 364 -13.74 -19.79 26.98
N ASN A 365 -13.93 -18.69 26.24
CA ASN A 365 -14.52 -18.70 24.91
C ASN A 365 -13.47 -18.94 23.81
N GLY A 366 -12.20 -19.14 24.16
CA GLY A 366 -11.11 -19.32 23.21
C GLY A 366 -10.70 -18.04 22.48
N LEU A 367 -10.96 -16.88 23.09
CA LEU A 367 -10.66 -15.55 22.58
C LEU A 367 -9.97 -14.69 23.64
N ARG A 368 -9.24 -13.65 23.22
CA ARG A 368 -8.54 -12.70 24.09
C ARG A 368 -8.63 -11.28 23.55
N PRO A 369 -8.23 -10.25 24.31
CA PRO A 369 -8.07 -8.90 23.75
C PRO A 369 -7.09 -8.89 22.57
N GLU A 370 -7.37 -8.04 21.57
CA GLU A 370 -6.58 -7.92 20.33
C GLU A 370 -5.09 -7.70 20.59
N CYS A 371 -4.79 -6.83 21.55
CA CYS A 371 -3.46 -6.50 22.03
C CYS A 371 -3.50 -6.51 23.56
N ILE A 372 -2.53 -7.16 24.18
CA ILE A 372 -2.30 -7.02 25.63
C ILE A 372 -1.00 -6.25 25.81
N ARG A 373 -0.98 -5.24 26.69
CA ARG A 373 0.24 -4.51 27.03
C ARG A 373 1.03 -5.24 28.12
N GLU A 374 2.36 -5.13 28.08
CA GLU A 374 3.26 -5.62 29.14
C GLU A 374 2.76 -5.24 30.54
N LYS A 375 2.40 -3.97 30.72
CA LYS A 375 1.90 -3.46 32.00
C LYS A 375 0.64 -4.20 32.47
N GLU A 376 -0.27 -4.54 31.58
CA GLU A 376 -1.49 -5.27 31.95
C GLU A 376 -1.17 -6.70 32.40
N LEU A 377 -0.18 -7.36 31.78
CA LEU A 377 0.30 -8.66 32.25
C LEU A 377 1.01 -8.59 33.60
N LEU A 378 1.82 -7.55 33.83
CA LEU A 378 2.48 -7.33 35.14
C LEU A 378 1.45 -7.08 36.25
N ASP A 379 0.45 -6.24 35.97
CA ASP A 379 -0.53 -5.82 36.98
C ASP A 379 -1.57 -6.92 37.29
N HIS A 380 -1.93 -7.76 36.31
CA HIS A 380 -3.05 -8.70 36.43
C HIS A 380 -2.68 -10.18 36.30
N GLY A 381 -1.54 -10.49 35.68
CA GLY A 381 -1.12 -11.86 35.36
C GLY A 381 -2.03 -12.55 34.34
N THR A 382 -1.62 -13.75 33.91
CA THR A 382 -2.34 -14.52 32.89
C THR A 382 -3.69 -15.06 33.37
N THR A 383 -3.83 -15.37 34.65
CA THR A 383 -5.09 -15.86 35.26
C THR A 383 -6.23 -14.87 35.11
N TYR A 384 -5.96 -13.56 35.14
CA TYR A 384 -6.97 -12.54 34.90
C TYR A 384 -7.59 -12.69 33.50
N PHE A 385 -6.76 -12.78 32.47
CA PHE A 385 -7.23 -12.92 31.09
C PHE A 385 -7.99 -14.22 30.87
N LYS A 386 -7.52 -15.35 31.44
CA LYS A 386 -8.23 -16.64 31.37
C LYS A 386 -9.66 -16.58 31.90
N ASN A 387 -9.88 -15.83 32.98
CA ASN A 387 -11.17 -15.71 33.65
C ASN A 387 -12.00 -14.51 33.17
N SER A 388 -11.42 -13.63 32.35
CA SER A 388 -12.07 -12.44 31.82
C SER A 388 -13.12 -12.77 30.77
N THR A 389 -14.07 -11.87 30.56
CA THR A 389 -14.96 -11.88 29.39
C THR A 389 -14.49 -10.96 28.28
N MET A 390 -13.35 -10.26 28.47
CA MET A 390 -12.75 -9.41 27.45
C MET A 390 -12.22 -10.26 26.31
N ALA A 391 -12.67 -9.97 25.10
CA ALA A 391 -12.31 -10.68 23.88
C ALA A 391 -12.38 -9.75 22.68
N SER A 392 -11.50 -9.99 21.71
CA SER A 392 -11.61 -9.43 20.37
C SER A 392 -12.66 -10.19 19.61
N MET A 393 -13.74 -9.50 19.22
CA MET A 393 -14.73 -10.02 18.27
C MET A 393 -14.31 -9.75 16.83
N ASN A 394 -13.02 -9.50 16.57
CA ASN A 394 -12.51 -9.22 15.24
C ASN A 394 -11.71 -10.43 14.72
N PRO A 395 -12.20 -11.12 13.66
CA PRO A 395 -11.52 -12.29 13.11
C PRO A 395 -10.10 -12.00 12.62
N HIS A 396 -9.76 -10.74 12.32
CA HIS A 396 -8.39 -10.35 11.98
C HIS A 396 -7.38 -10.81 13.04
N PHE A 397 -7.69 -10.56 14.32
CA PHE A 397 -6.79 -10.84 15.43
C PHE A 397 -6.84 -12.30 15.89
N GLU A 398 -8.02 -12.92 15.88
CA GLU A 398 -8.22 -14.23 16.53
C GLU A 398 -8.12 -15.42 15.56
N ALA A 399 -8.48 -15.27 14.28
CA ALA A 399 -8.50 -16.42 13.36
C ALA A 399 -7.10 -17.02 13.14
N ILE A 400 -6.09 -16.17 13.06
CA ILE A 400 -4.70 -16.65 12.95
C ILE A 400 -4.21 -17.32 14.24
N VAL A 401 -4.70 -16.90 15.42
CA VAL A 401 -4.41 -17.57 16.70
C VAL A 401 -4.94 -18.99 16.69
N HIS A 402 -6.18 -19.18 16.23
CA HIS A 402 -6.78 -20.52 16.12
C HIS A 402 -5.99 -21.40 15.16
N SER A 403 -5.52 -20.84 14.04
CA SER A 403 -4.66 -21.54 13.07
C SER A 403 -3.29 -21.90 13.65
N ALA A 404 -2.67 -21.01 14.43
CA ALA A 404 -1.43 -21.28 15.16
C ALA A 404 -1.61 -22.38 16.22
N PHE A 405 -2.74 -22.43 16.90
CA PHE A 405 -3.08 -23.52 17.81
C PHE A 405 -3.26 -24.86 17.10
N ILE A 406 -3.83 -24.89 15.89
CA ILE A 406 -3.86 -26.13 15.10
C ILE A 406 -2.43 -26.61 14.79
N GLN A 407 -1.51 -25.71 14.43
CA GLN A 407 -0.09 -26.08 14.26
C GLN A 407 0.52 -26.60 15.56
N ALA A 408 0.25 -25.94 16.69
CA ALA A 408 0.76 -26.35 17.99
C ALA A 408 0.25 -27.74 18.38
N TYR A 409 -1.04 -28.01 18.20
CA TYR A 409 -1.66 -29.32 18.37
C TYR A 409 -0.97 -30.40 17.51
N LEU A 410 -0.72 -30.12 16.22
CA LEU A 410 -0.06 -31.08 15.34
C LEU A 410 1.35 -31.45 15.82
N VAL A 411 2.05 -30.51 16.46
CA VAL A 411 3.43 -30.67 16.95
C VAL A 411 3.52 -31.26 18.36
N SER A 412 2.69 -30.81 19.30
CA SER A 412 2.75 -31.19 20.72
C SER A 412 1.84 -32.35 21.08
N LYS A 413 0.76 -32.57 20.31
CA LYS A 413 -0.37 -33.46 20.65
C LYS A 413 -1.11 -33.05 21.94
N ASP A 414 -0.98 -31.80 22.36
CA ASP A 414 -1.75 -31.23 23.47
C ASP A 414 -3.13 -30.80 22.98
N ASP A 415 -4.16 -31.57 23.35
CA ASP A 415 -5.55 -31.34 22.93
C ASP A 415 -6.09 -29.98 23.37
N THR A 416 -5.49 -29.34 24.38
CA THR A 416 -5.93 -28.01 24.85
C THR A 416 -5.90 -26.99 23.72
N PHE A 417 -4.89 -27.03 22.85
CA PHE A 417 -4.82 -26.14 21.69
C PHE A 417 -5.98 -26.35 20.72
N LEU A 418 -6.30 -27.60 20.39
CA LEU A 418 -7.42 -27.93 19.50
C LEU A 418 -8.75 -27.48 20.10
N GLN A 419 -8.97 -27.75 21.39
CA GLN A 419 -10.20 -27.34 22.08
C GLN A 419 -10.36 -25.82 22.13
N THR A 420 -9.29 -25.08 22.42
CA THR A 420 -9.33 -23.61 22.43
C THR A 420 -9.56 -23.03 21.03
N ALA A 421 -8.90 -23.57 19.99
CA ALA A 421 -9.13 -23.15 18.61
C ALA A 421 -10.57 -23.40 18.15
N TYR A 422 -11.10 -24.58 18.46
CA TYR A 422 -12.50 -24.93 18.18
C TYR A 422 -13.47 -23.99 18.89
N GLN A 423 -13.32 -23.82 20.20
CA GLN A 423 -14.20 -22.97 21.00
C GLN A 423 -14.13 -21.51 20.54
N GLY A 424 -12.95 -20.99 20.23
CA GLY A 424 -12.79 -19.64 19.69
C GLY A 424 -13.48 -19.46 18.34
N THR A 425 -13.31 -20.41 17.44
CA THR A 425 -13.94 -20.38 16.10
C THR A 425 -15.47 -20.43 16.20
N VAL A 426 -16.01 -21.35 17.02
CA VAL A 426 -17.46 -21.45 17.26
C VAL A 426 -17.99 -20.18 17.94
N SER A 427 -17.25 -19.61 18.90
CA SER A 427 -17.65 -18.37 19.56
C SER A 427 -17.78 -17.20 18.57
N LEU A 428 -16.88 -17.08 17.59
CA LEU A 428 -17.02 -16.08 16.52
C LEU A 428 -18.22 -16.38 15.60
N LEU A 429 -18.49 -17.66 15.29
CA LEU A 429 -19.64 -18.06 14.47
C LEU A 429 -21.00 -17.84 15.15
N ASP A 430 -21.10 -18.11 16.45
CA ASP A 430 -22.32 -17.96 17.23
C ASP A 430 -22.67 -16.49 17.46
N ASN A 431 -21.66 -15.62 17.46
CA ASN A 431 -21.80 -14.18 17.72
C ASN A 431 -21.52 -13.33 16.47
N LYS A 432 -21.90 -13.82 15.27
CA LYS A 432 -21.70 -13.13 13.98
C LYS A 432 -22.17 -11.67 13.94
N ARG A 433 -23.21 -11.33 14.70
CA ARG A 433 -23.77 -9.97 14.79
C ARG A 433 -22.89 -9.01 15.58
N ASP A 434 -22.06 -9.54 16.47
CA ASP A 434 -21.17 -8.78 17.34
C ASP A 434 -19.74 -8.72 16.78
N LEU A 435 -19.51 -9.33 15.61
CA LEU A 435 -18.22 -9.24 14.93
C LEU A 435 -17.87 -7.79 14.64
N LYS A 436 -16.62 -7.46 14.93
CA LYS A 436 -16.01 -6.18 14.61
C LYS A 436 -15.03 -6.35 13.48
N PHE A 437 -14.84 -5.29 12.71
CA PHE A 437 -13.89 -5.26 11.62
C PHE A 437 -12.97 -4.05 11.80
N MET A 438 -11.70 -4.21 11.45
CA MET A 438 -10.73 -3.11 11.57
C MET A 438 -10.79 -2.17 10.37
N TYR A 439 -10.96 -2.74 9.16
CA TYR A 439 -10.93 -2.00 7.89
C TYR A 439 -12.20 -2.23 7.06
N SER A 440 -12.61 -3.50 6.96
CA SER A 440 -13.77 -3.92 6.19
C SER A 440 -14.20 -5.32 6.60
N LYS A 441 -15.44 -5.67 6.31
CA LYS A 441 -15.92 -7.05 6.48
C LYS A 441 -15.23 -8.02 5.52
N THR A 442 -14.89 -7.59 4.30
CA THR A 442 -14.13 -8.40 3.34
C THR A 442 -12.75 -8.77 3.89
N ALA A 443 -12.03 -7.83 4.51
CA ALA A 443 -10.76 -8.10 5.18
C ALA A 443 -10.93 -9.08 6.35
N GLY A 444 -11.92 -8.83 7.23
CA GLY A 444 -12.19 -9.72 8.36
C GLY A 444 -12.55 -11.15 7.94
N TYR A 445 -13.40 -11.30 6.92
CA TYR A 445 -13.82 -12.61 6.40
C TYR A 445 -12.71 -13.30 5.63
N SER A 446 -11.84 -12.56 4.94
CA SER A 446 -10.60 -13.10 4.37
C SER A 446 -9.76 -13.78 5.45
N ARG A 447 -9.60 -13.16 6.62
CA ARG A 447 -8.85 -13.76 7.75
C ARG A 447 -9.57 -14.92 8.39
N PHE A 448 -10.88 -14.78 8.59
CA PHE A 448 -11.68 -15.82 9.22
C PHE A 448 -11.66 -17.14 8.45
N LEU A 449 -11.59 -17.07 7.12
CA LEU A 449 -11.56 -18.24 6.25
C LEU A 449 -10.43 -19.23 6.60
N LEU A 450 -9.26 -18.73 7.03
CA LEU A 450 -8.13 -19.60 7.39
C LEU A 450 -8.46 -20.50 8.59
N SER A 451 -8.99 -19.92 9.67
CA SER A 451 -9.33 -20.71 10.86
C SER A 451 -10.46 -21.68 10.57
N LEU A 452 -11.49 -21.24 9.85
CA LEU A 452 -12.61 -22.11 9.45
C LEU A 452 -12.10 -23.31 8.64
N ALA A 453 -11.22 -23.09 7.67
CA ALA A 453 -10.63 -24.15 6.87
C ALA A 453 -9.81 -25.13 7.73
N GLN A 454 -8.89 -24.62 8.56
CA GLN A 454 -7.99 -25.49 9.33
C GLN A 454 -8.69 -26.22 10.47
N VAL A 455 -9.59 -25.55 11.20
CA VAL A 455 -10.35 -26.20 12.27
C VAL A 455 -11.33 -27.22 11.68
N PHE A 456 -12.00 -26.93 10.56
CA PHE A 456 -12.82 -27.93 9.86
C PHE A 456 -11.97 -29.12 9.40
N ALA A 457 -10.79 -28.89 8.83
CA ALA A 457 -9.94 -29.97 8.34
C ALA A 457 -9.61 -31.00 9.42
N VAL A 458 -9.40 -30.55 10.67
CA VAL A 458 -9.07 -31.40 11.82
C VAL A 458 -10.30 -31.97 12.53
N THR A 459 -11.39 -31.20 12.64
CA THR A 459 -12.57 -31.58 13.45
C THR A 459 -13.70 -32.23 12.66
N LYS A 460 -13.82 -31.90 11.37
CA LYS A 460 -14.95 -32.27 10.50
C LYS A 460 -16.31 -31.81 11.04
N ASP A 461 -16.34 -30.71 11.79
CA ASP A 461 -17.57 -30.15 12.37
C ASP A 461 -18.42 -29.43 11.31
N GLU A 462 -19.70 -29.80 11.22
CA GLU A 462 -20.67 -29.27 10.25
C GLU A 462 -21.03 -27.79 10.50
N THR A 463 -20.98 -27.31 11.74
CA THR A 463 -21.22 -25.89 12.08
C THR A 463 -20.11 -25.03 11.49
N ILE A 464 -18.86 -25.50 11.59
CA ILE A 464 -17.70 -24.84 11.02
C ILE A 464 -17.77 -24.86 9.49
N LEU A 465 -18.14 -26.00 8.88
CA LEU A 465 -18.32 -26.11 7.43
C LEU A 465 -19.38 -25.12 6.91
N LYS A 466 -20.53 -25.03 7.60
CA LYS A 466 -21.56 -24.05 7.26
C LYS A 466 -21.03 -22.62 7.37
N GLY A 467 -20.30 -22.30 8.44
CA GLY A 467 -19.65 -21.00 8.62
C GLY A 467 -18.67 -20.66 7.50
N LEU A 468 -17.88 -21.64 7.06
CA LEU A 468 -16.95 -21.52 5.93
C LEU A 468 -17.70 -21.15 4.64
N HIS A 469 -18.77 -21.87 4.29
CA HIS A 469 -19.55 -21.56 3.10
C HIS A 469 -20.23 -20.19 3.16
N GLU A 470 -20.74 -19.77 4.32
CA GLU A 470 -21.31 -18.42 4.47
C GLU A 470 -20.27 -17.31 4.26
N VAL A 471 -19.05 -17.50 4.75
CA VAL A 471 -17.92 -16.59 4.52
C VAL A 471 -17.53 -16.58 3.04
N MET A 472 -17.42 -17.75 2.41
CA MET A 472 -17.12 -17.87 0.99
C MET A 472 -18.18 -17.23 0.10
N ASP A 473 -19.47 -17.41 0.40
CA ASP A 473 -20.57 -16.79 -0.33
C ASP A 473 -20.51 -15.26 -0.26
N TYR A 474 -20.17 -14.71 0.92
CA TYR A 474 -19.98 -13.26 1.08
C TYR A 474 -18.79 -12.76 0.27
N LEU A 475 -17.64 -13.43 0.32
CA LEU A 475 -16.46 -13.04 -0.44
C LEU A 475 -16.68 -13.16 -1.95
N ALA A 476 -17.32 -14.24 -2.42
CA ALA A 476 -17.65 -14.47 -3.82
C ALA A 476 -18.60 -13.41 -4.40
N LYS A 477 -19.55 -12.90 -3.60
CA LYS A 477 -20.43 -11.79 -4.01
C LYS A 477 -19.68 -10.48 -4.26
N ASN A 478 -18.52 -10.31 -3.63
CA ASN A 478 -17.65 -9.14 -3.79
C ASN A 478 -16.48 -9.40 -4.75
N GLN A 479 -16.46 -10.55 -5.44
CA GLN A 479 -15.43 -10.86 -6.42
C GLN A 479 -15.74 -10.15 -7.75
N HIS A 480 -14.88 -9.20 -8.10
CA HIS A 480 -14.94 -8.47 -9.37
C HIS A 480 -14.65 -9.39 -10.57
N GLU A 481 -15.01 -8.97 -11.78
CA GLU A 481 -14.76 -9.75 -13.01
C GLU A 481 -13.26 -10.03 -13.26
N LEU A 482 -12.38 -9.17 -12.74
CA LEU A 482 -10.93 -9.38 -12.76
C LEU A 482 -10.46 -10.48 -11.81
N GLY A 483 -11.30 -10.91 -10.87
CA GLY A 483 -11.05 -11.97 -9.89
C GLY A 483 -10.62 -11.50 -8.50
N GLY A 484 -10.29 -10.21 -8.35
CA GLY A 484 -10.01 -9.58 -7.06
C GLY A 484 -11.28 -9.29 -6.26
N ILE A 485 -11.15 -9.21 -4.95
CA ILE A 485 -12.24 -8.84 -4.04
C ILE A 485 -12.21 -7.34 -3.83
N GLU A 486 -13.33 -6.69 -4.14
CA GLU A 486 -13.56 -5.30 -3.79
C GLU A 486 -13.82 -5.16 -2.29
N GLU A 487 -13.22 -4.15 -1.67
CA GLU A 487 -13.44 -3.82 -0.28
C GLU A 487 -14.90 -3.39 -0.03
N HIS A 488 -15.51 -3.98 0.99
CA HIS A 488 -16.93 -3.77 1.27
C HIS A 488 -17.25 -3.83 2.77
N ASP A 489 -18.26 -3.05 3.19
CA ASP A 489 -18.72 -2.85 4.55
C ASP A 489 -17.61 -2.28 5.46
N ASN A 490 -17.18 -1.05 5.17
CA ASN A 490 -16.30 -0.27 6.05
C ASN A 490 -17.04 0.04 7.37
N PRO A 491 -16.51 -0.37 8.54
CA PRO A 491 -17.14 -0.12 9.83
C PRO A 491 -17.01 1.33 10.31
N ASP A 492 -16.03 2.09 9.82
CA ASP A 492 -15.77 3.47 10.21
C ASP A 492 -15.17 4.31 9.05
N PRO A 493 -16.03 4.77 8.10
CA PRO A 493 -15.60 5.59 6.97
C PRO A 493 -14.98 6.96 7.34
N ASP A 494 -15.13 7.40 8.60
CA ASP A 494 -14.68 8.71 9.07
C ASP A 494 -13.29 8.69 9.74
N ARG A 495 -12.72 7.50 9.95
CA ARG A 495 -11.35 7.23 10.45
C ARG A 495 -10.22 7.72 9.52
N TYR A 496 -10.56 8.40 8.43
CA TYR A 496 -9.60 8.98 7.49
C TYR A 496 -8.63 9.93 8.20
N GLY A 497 -7.32 9.66 8.08
CA GLY A 497 -6.25 10.55 8.51
C GLY A 497 -6.00 10.59 10.01
N THR A 498 -6.66 9.72 10.80
CA THR A 498 -6.50 9.70 12.27
C THR A 498 -5.54 8.62 12.75
N GLU A 499 -5.47 7.48 12.06
CA GLU A 499 -4.67 6.31 12.43
C GLU A 499 -4.64 5.29 11.27
N ASP A 500 -4.41 4.02 11.58
CA ASP A 500 -4.48 2.87 10.66
C ASP A 500 -5.93 2.65 10.16
N THR A 501 -6.15 2.65 8.85
CA THR A 501 -7.50 2.58 8.25
C THR A 501 -7.49 1.88 6.88
N GLY A 502 -8.67 1.53 6.37
CA GLY A 502 -8.83 0.99 5.01
C GLY A 502 -8.41 1.99 3.92
N VAL A 503 -8.11 1.48 2.73
CA VAL A 503 -7.81 2.27 1.51
C VAL A 503 -9.06 2.59 0.68
N PHE A 504 -10.23 2.49 1.29
CA PHE A 504 -11.53 2.85 0.73
C PHE A 504 -12.40 3.46 1.83
N ARG A 505 -13.37 4.30 1.46
CA ARG A 505 -14.33 4.86 2.43
C ARG A 505 -15.70 4.26 2.28
N MET A 506 -16.22 4.25 1.05
CA MET A 506 -17.58 3.80 0.74
C MET A 506 -17.57 2.59 -0.19
N ASN A 507 -18.60 1.75 -0.06
CA ASN A 507 -18.83 0.62 -0.97
C ASN A 507 -19.01 1.14 -2.41
N GLY A 508 -18.53 0.38 -3.40
CA GLY A 508 -18.61 0.76 -4.81
C GLY A 508 -17.51 1.73 -5.26
N GLU A 509 -16.48 1.94 -4.45
CA GLU A 509 -15.27 2.66 -4.86
C GLU A 509 -14.36 1.80 -5.75
N GLY A 510 -14.65 0.51 -5.99
CA GLY A 510 -13.86 -0.32 -6.88
C GLY A 510 -12.43 -0.54 -6.39
N ILE A 511 -12.21 -0.53 -5.07
CA ILE A 511 -10.88 -0.69 -4.46
C ILE A 511 -10.70 -2.13 -3.99
N ALA A 512 -9.63 -2.76 -4.43
CA ALA A 512 -9.14 -4.02 -3.87
C ALA A 512 -7.94 -3.74 -2.96
N ASP A 513 -7.95 -4.25 -1.72
CA ASP A 513 -6.82 -4.15 -0.77
C ASP A 513 -5.97 -5.44 -0.82
N GLN A 514 -4.66 -5.28 -1.07
CA GLN A 514 -3.63 -6.33 -1.16
C GLN A 514 -2.78 -6.44 0.11
N LEU A 515 -3.07 -5.66 1.16
CA LEU A 515 -2.45 -5.78 2.47
C LEU A 515 -3.32 -6.55 3.46
N TYR A 516 -4.65 -6.39 3.41
CA TYR A 516 -5.53 -7.00 4.41
C TYR A 516 -6.55 -8.01 3.89
N THR A 517 -6.85 -8.00 2.58
CA THR A 517 -7.89 -8.85 1.98
C THR A 517 -7.32 -9.85 0.99
N ASN A 518 -6.94 -9.38 -0.21
CA ASN A 518 -6.72 -10.24 -1.39
C ASN A 518 -5.48 -11.13 -1.27
N ASN A 519 -4.42 -10.60 -0.64
CA ASN A 519 -3.17 -11.30 -0.36
C ASN A 519 -3.37 -12.54 0.51
N PHE A 520 -3.92 -12.38 1.71
CA PHE A 520 -4.15 -13.50 2.62
C PHE A 520 -5.24 -14.43 2.09
N LEU A 521 -6.28 -13.87 1.46
CA LEU A 521 -7.36 -14.66 0.89
C LEU A 521 -6.87 -15.66 -0.14
N LEU A 522 -5.81 -15.34 -0.89
CA LEU A 522 -5.21 -16.27 -1.84
C LEU A 522 -4.78 -17.56 -1.13
N MET A 523 -3.97 -17.45 -0.08
CA MET A 523 -3.54 -18.61 0.71
C MET A 523 -4.72 -19.26 1.45
N ASN A 524 -5.61 -18.47 2.02
CA ASN A 524 -6.70 -18.97 2.84
C ASN A 524 -7.75 -19.72 2.02
N ALA A 525 -8.04 -19.28 0.79
CA ALA A 525 -8.93 -19.97 -0.15
C ALA A 525 -8.31 -21.28 -0.65
N TRP A 526 -6.97 -21.33 -0.80
CA TRP A 526 -6.27 -22.59 -1.08
C TRP A 526 -6.43 -23.59 0.07
N GLU A 527 -6.23 -23.15 1.31
CA GLU A 527 -6.46 -24.00 2.50
C GLU A 527 -7.92 -24.45 2.61
N ALA A 528 -8.89 -23.56 2.32
CA ALA A 528 -10.31 -23.90 2.29
C ALA A 528 -10.62 -24.96 1.21
N TRP A 529 -10.02 -24.85 0.02
CA TRP A 529 -10.14 -25.87 -1.02
C TRP A 529 -9.53 -27.20 -0.59
N LYS A 530 -8.32 -27.22 -0.01
CA LYS A 530 -7.69 -28.45 0.50
C LYS A 530 -8.52 -29.10 1.61
N ALA A 531 -9.16 -28.31 2.46
CA ALA A 531 -9.96 -28.79 3.57
C ALA A 531 -11.31 -29.42 3.13
N THR A 532 -11.95 -28.83 2.11
CA THR A 532 -13.32 -29.17 1.69
C THR A 532 -13.39 -30.03 0.43
N GLY A 533 -12.44 -29.88 -0.49
CA GLY A 533 -12.52 -30.44 -1.84
C GLY A 533 -13.57 -29.77 -2.74
N ASP A 534 -14.17 -28.64 -2.32
CA ASP A 534 -15.26 -27.99 -3.04
C ASP A 534 -14.75 -27.33 -4.34
N PRO A 535 -15.27 -27.72 -5.52
CA PRO A 535 -14.85 -27.14 -6.80
C PRO A 535 -15.20 -25.65 -6.94
N THR A 536 -16.22 -25.14 -6.24
CA THR A 536 -16.59 -23.71 -6.27
C THR A 536 -15.54 -22.85 -5.57
N VAL A 537 -15.00 -23.33 -4.44
CA VAL A 537 -13.88 -22.69 -3.73
C VAL A 537 -12.62 -22.70 -4.61
N LYS A 538 -12.39 -23.78 -5.36
CA LYS A 538 -11.29 -23.85 -6.33
C LYS A 538 -11.43 -22.82 -7.45
N GLU A 539 -12.62 -22.69 -8.04
CA GLU A 539 -12.87 -21.71 -9.10
C GLU A 539 -12.67 -20.28 -8.60
N PHE A 540 -13.16 -19.97 -7.39
CA PHE A 540 -12.95 -18.70 -6.71
C PHE A 540 -11.46 -18.39 -6.54
N TYR A 541 -10.69 -19.37 -6.04
CA TYR A 541 -9.24 -19.26 -5.88
C TYR A 541 -8.52 -19.03 -7.22
N GLU A 542 -8.89 -19.75 -8.28
CA GLU A 542 -8.27 -19.60 -9.60
C GLU A 542 -8.52 -18.20 -10.22
N LYS A 543 -9.68 -17.60 -9.95
CA LYS A 543 -9.94 -16.19 -10.31
C LYS A 543 -9.01 -15.24 -9.56
N LEU A 544 -8.82 -15.45 -8.26
CA LEU A 544 -7.92 -14.65 -7.43
C LEU A 544 -6.44 -14.78 -7.85
N VAL A 545 -6.00 -15.98 -8.24
CA VAL A 545 -4.66 -16.22 -8.82
C VAL A 545 -4.47 -15.38 -10.09
N ARG A 546 -5.46 -15.40 -11.00
CA ARG A 546 -5.40 -14.60 -12.25
C ARG A 546 -5.33 -13.11 -11.94
N PHE A 547 -6.16 -12.62 -11.02
CA PHE A 547 -6.13 -11.23 -10.59
C PHE A 547 -4.75 -10.81 -10.10
N LEU A 548 -4.23 -11.47 -9.06
CA LEU A 548 -2.97 -11.10 -8.42
C LEU A 548 -1.79 -11.24 -9.39
N SER A 549 -1.78 -12.26 -10.25
CA SER A 549 -0.73 -12.40 -11.29
C SER A 549 -0.75 -11.22 -12.27
N SER A 550 -1.94 -10.84 -12.73
CA SER A 550 -2.12 -9.79 -13.74
C SER A 550 -1.74 -8.38 -13.24
N ILE A 551 -1.89 -8.12 -11.93
CA ILE A 551 -1.62 -6.80 -11.37
C ILE A 551 -0.18 -6.61 -10.90
N GLN A 552 0.65 -7.67 -10.85
CA GLN A 552 2.05 -7.59 -10.40
C GLN A 552 2.79 -6.47 -11.14
N ILE A 553 3.56 -5.66 -10.40
CA ILE A 553 4.15 -4.45 -10.95
C ILE A 553 5.23 -4.75 -11.98
N THR A 554 5.21 -4.00 -13.07
CA THR A 554 6.32 -3.80 -14.00
C THR A 554 6.77 -2.34 -13.94
N SER A 555 8.08 -2.14 -13.74
CA SER A 555 8.64 -0.81 -13.53
C SER A 555 10.13 -0.74 -13.93
N PRO A 556 10.62 0.39 -14.46
CA PRO A 556 12.06 0.61 -14.61
C PRO A 556 12.77 0.84 -13.27
N LYS A 557 12.01 1.07 -12.19
CA LYS A 557 12.49 1.19 -10.81
C LYS A 557 12.43 -0.16 -10.10
N LEU A 558 13.59 -0.66 -9.67
CA LEU A 558 13.77 -2.00 -9.09
C LEU A 558 13.09 -2.16 -7.74
N GLU A 559 12.93 -1.06 -6.99
CA GLU A 559 12.20 -1.05 -5.72
C GLU A 559 10.71 -1.39 -5.89
N PHE A 560 10.17 -1.25 -7.11
CA PHE A 560 8.77 -1.60 -7.43
C PHE A 560 8.63 -2.83 -8.33
N ASP A 561 9.62 -3.13 -9.18
CA ASP A 561 9.49 -4.14 -10.23
C ASP A 561 9.38 -5.57 -9.67
N GLY A 562 8.21 -6.19 -9.88
CA GLY A 562 7.89 -7.52 -9.36
C GLY A 562 7.10 -7.54 -8.05
N GLY A 563 6.90 -6.38 -7.41
CA GLY A 563 6.11 -6.28 -6.19
C GLY A 563 4.60 -6.05 -6.42
N TRP A 564 3.85 -5.93 -5.32
CA TRP A 564 2.45 -5.48 -5.29
C TRP A 564 2.27 -4.32 -4.31
N MET A 565 1.59 -3.25 -4.73
CA MET A 565 1.17 -2.20 -3.80
C MET A 565 -0.15 -2.56 -3.12
N ARG A 566 -0.43 -1.91 -1.99
CA ARG A 566 -1.62 -2.13 -1.16
C ARG A 566 -2.94 -1.93 -1.91
N SER A 567 -3.12 -0.86 -2.68
CA SER A 567 -4.43 -0.50 -3.24
C SER A 567 -4.48 -0.56 -4.75
N PHE A 568 -5.41 -1.35 -5.29
CA PHE A 568 -5.66 -1.45 -6.71
C PHE A 568 -7.10 -1.03 -7.05
N HIS A 569 -7.25 -0.07 -7.97
CA HIS A 569 -8.55 0.37 -8.45
C HIS A 569 -8.97 -0.49 -9.66
N LEU A 570 -9.99 -1.33 -9.43
CA LEU A 570 -10.44 -2.41 -10.30
C LEU A 570 -10.92 -1.90 -11.67
N GLU A 571 -11.66 -0.80 -11.68
CA GLU A 571 -12.27 -0.25 -12.90
C GLU A 571 -11.27 0.40 -13.85
N SER A 572 -10.25 1.06 -13.30
CA SER A 572 -9.21 1.71 -14.12
C SER A 572 -8.05 0.79 -14.44
N GLY A 573 -7.89 -0.31 -13.70
CA GLY A 573 -6.76 -1.22 -13.84
C GLY A 573 -5.43 -0.60 -13.46
N GLU A 574 -5.37 0.24 -12.41
CA GLU A 574 -4.11 0.78 -11.89
C GLU A 574 -4.08 0.87 -10.37
N TYR A 575 -2.87 0.98 -9.81
CA TYR A 575 -2.68 1.21 -8.38
C TYR A 575 -3.15 2.61 -7.98
N PHE A 576 -4.23 2.65 -7.21
CA PHE A 576 -4.91 3.84 -6.71
C PHE A 576 -5.87 3.44 -5.58
N GLY A 577 -6.09 4.36 -4.64
CA GLY A 577 -7.09 4.22 -3.59
C GLY A 577 -7.04 5.37 -2.60
N ASN A 578 -7.82 5.27 -1.55
CA ASN A 578 -7.92 6.31 -0.54
C ASN A 578 -6.67 6.33 0.36
N ASN A 579 -5.96 7.46 0.40
CA ASN A 579 -4.77 7.59 1.23
C ASN A 579 -5.06 8.23 2.61
N GLY A 580 -6.01 7.65 3.34
CA GLY A 580 -6.33 8.05 4.72
C GLY A 580 -5.43 7.42 5.79
N ASP A 581 -4.73 6.35 5.46
CA ASP A 581 -3.88 5.60 6.39
C ASP A 581 -2.55 6.31 6.67
N THR A 582 -2.21 6.42 7.95
CA THR A 582 -1.00 7.13 8.41
C THR A 582 0.30 6.29 8.35
N GLY A 583 0.19 4.96 8.31
CA GLY A 583 1.33 4.03 8.29
C GLY A 583 1.49 3.35 6.94
N TRP A 584 0.47 2.60 6.52
CA TRP A 584 0.48 1.72 5.35
C TRP A 584 -0.43 2.24 4.23
N GLY A 585 -0.20 3.46 3.75
CA GLY A 585 -1.00 4.10 2.71
C GLY A 585 -1.21 3.27 1.42
N ALA A 586 -2.08 3.77 0.54
CA ALA A 586 -2.51 3.08 -0.69
C ALA A 586 -1.36 2.58 -1.60
N TYR A 587 -0.19 3.20 -1.49
CA TYR A 587 0.96 3.00 -2.37
C TYR A 587 2.18 2.35 -1.70
N VAL A 588 1.96 1.58 -0.64
CA VAL A 588 3.00 0.82 0.07
C VAL A 588 3.13 -0.59 -0.52
N ILE A 589 4.37 -1.09 -0.62
CA ILE A 589 4.71 -2.47 -1.00
C ILE A 589 5.32 -3.16 0.23
N GLU A 590 4.56 -4.01 0.90
CA GLU A 590 4.95 -4.72 2.13
C GLU A 590 5.69 -6.03 1.84
N SER A 591 6.85 -6.25 2.46
CA SER A 591 7.65 -7.46 2.26
C SER A 591 6.90 -8.70 2.73
N GLY A 592 6.51 -8.73 4.01
CA GLY A 592 5.82 -9.82 4.64
C GLY A 592 4.34 -9.89 4.26
N TRP A 593 3.54 -8.99 4.82
CA TRP A 593 2.09 -9.08 4.76
C TRP A 593 1.55 -9.10 3.33
N THR A 594 2.17 -8.41 2.37
CA THR A 594 1.74 -8.42 0.97
C THR A 594 2.52 -9.45 0.13
N ASN A 595 3.80 -9.19 -0.15
CA ASN A 595 4.55 -9.91 -1.18
C ASN A 595 4.82 -11.36 -0.79
N ALA A 596 5.27 -11.60 0.44
CA ALA A 596 5.59 -12.94 0.90
C ALA A 596 4.36 -13.85 0.93
N ILE A 597 3.24 -13.35 1.45
CA ILE A 597 1.99 -14.11 1.54
C ILE A 597 1.38 -14.40 0.18
N ILE A 598 1.36 -13.43 -0.75
CA ILE A 598 0.90 -13.67 -2.13
C ILE A 598 1.71 -14.80 -2.76
N LEU A 599 3.04 -14.71 -2.71
CA LEU A 599 3.90 -15.71 -3.32
C LEU A 599 3.80 -17.07 -2.61
N SER A 600 3.66 -17.11 -1.29
CA SER A 600 3.39 -18.34 -0.54
C SER A 600 2.11 -19.02 -1.02
N GLY A 601 1.00 -18.28 -1.17
CA GLY A 601 -0.27 -18.80 -1.67
C GLY A 601 -0.20 -19.31 -3.12
N LEU A 602 0.60 -18.65 -3.97
CA LEU A 602 0.88 -19.10 -5.33
C LEU A 602 1.72 -20.39 -5.37
N ILE A 603 2.77 -20.47 -4.54
CA ILE A 603 3.68 -21.60 -4.52
C ILE A 603 3.02 -22.83 -3.91
N LEU A 604 2.25 -22.69 -2.82
CA LEU A 604 1.52 -23.80 -2.19
C LEU A 604 0.64 -24.55 -3.20
N LYS A 605 0.02 -23.83 -4.14
CA LYS A 605 -0.69 -24.42 -5.27
C LYS A 605 0.21 -25.21 -6.20
N GLU A 606 1.35 -24.65 -6.60
CA GLU A 606 2.26 -25.30 -7.55
C GLU A 606 2.89 -26.58 -6.98
N ILE A 607 3.05 -26.66 -5.65
CA ILE A 607 3.52 -27.87 -4.95
C ILE A 607 2.39 -28.73 -4.39
N ASP A 608 1.13 -28.40 -4.69
CA ASP A 608 -0.11 -29.03 -4.19
C ASP A 608 -0.14 -29.33 -2.68
N GLN A 609 0.26 -28.35 -1.86
CA GLN A 609 0.46 -28.55 -0.43
C GLN A 609 -0.41 -27.63 0.42
N SER A 610 -0.98 -28.16 1.49
CA SER A 610 -1.58 -27.40 2.59
C SER A 610 -0.53 -27.06 3.67
N LEU A 611 -0.82 -26.04 4.48
CA LEU A 611 -0.10 -25.77 5.73
C LEU A 611 -0.33 -26.86 6.80
N LEU A 612 -1.29 -27.77 6.60
CA LEU A 612 -1.55 -28.92 7.49
C LEU A 612 -0.80 -30.21 7.10
N ASP A 613 -0.23 -30.28 5.90
CA ASP A 613 0.45 -31.49 5.37
C ASP A 613 1.81 -31.80 5.98
#